data_AF-A0A1Y4K7B1-F1
#
_entry.id   AF-A0A1Y4K7B1-F1
#
_cell.length_a   1.000
_cell.length_b   1.000
_cell.length_c   1.000
_cell.angle_alpha   90.00
_cell.angle_beta   90.00
_cell.angle_gamma   90.00
#
_symmetry.space_group_name_H-M   'P 1'
#
loop_
_entity.id
_entity.type
_entity.pdbx_description
1 polymer ?
#
loop_
_entity_poly.entity_id
_entity_poly.type
_entity_poly.pdbx_seq_one_letter_code
_entity_poly.pdbx_strand_id
1 'polypeptide(L)'
;MDRQQIAEEVLAAVGGRDNVTANDICMTRLRIKTENPSLVDTDQLSAAHGVLGFVKRGENGIEVVFGPGKVEAVHEALVKLTGIEGVDDDFAGSGAPAAPLHVHITQNPLLGAALAAGEGDSARDEEDETSVEDLVSLLDTMDAPAADEGVAAGPDETSPARAAAPARVLVINGPNINMLGIREPDIYGHDSYQDMLRICHEAARDAGFAECTCFQSNHEGDLIDAIQDAYGSYAGIVINPGAYTHTSIAILDAAKAVGLPMIEIHISKVDEREEFRKVSYIRAACFETIAGMGVEGYRKAMFDMAAHLGI
;
A
#
# COMPACT_ATOMS: atom_id res chain seq x y z
N MET A 1 -4.97 -23.29 16.43
CA MET A 1 -4.32 -23.77 15.18
C MET A 1 -2.84 -23.88 15.45
N ASP A 2 -2.19 -24.90 14.88
CA ASP A 2 -0.80 -25.22 15.18
C ASP A 2 0.14 -24.29 14.41
N ARG A 3 0.85 -23.42 15.14
CA ARG A 3 1.79 -22.45 14.57
C ARG A 3 3.04 -23.12 14.01
N GLN A 4 3.34 -24.32 14.51
CA GLN A 4 4.43 -25.13 14.00
C GLN A 4 4.13 -25.64 12.60
N GLN A 5 2.90 -26.08 12.35
CA GLN A 5 2.45 -26.46 11.01
C GLN A 5 2.57 -25.30 10.00
N ILE A 6 2.21 -24.08 10.40
CA ILE A 6 2.36 -22.89 9.54
C ILE A 6 3.83 -22.64 9.19
N ALA A 7 4.73 -22.75 10.18
CA ALA A 7 6.16 -22.59 9.94
C ALA A 7 6.73 -23.69 9.02
N GLU A 8 6.27 -24.93 9.15
CA GLU A 8 6.64 -26.04 8.26
C GLU A 8 6.16 -25.82 6.82
N GLU A 9 4.93 -25.35 6.64
CA GLU A 9 4.36 -25.03 5.33
C GLU A 9 5.12 -23.88 4.65
N VAL A 10 5.44 -22.82 5.39
CA VAL A 10 6.25 -21.70 4.88
C VAL A 10 7.66 -22.16 4.55
N LEU A 11 8.28 -22.97 5.43
CA LEU A 11 9.62 -23.49 5.20
C LEU A 11 9.69 -24.38 3.95
N ALA A 12 8.68 -25.23 3.74
CA ALA A 12 8.58 -26.04 2.53
C ALA A 12 8.45 -25.16 1.28
N ALA A 13 7.59 -24.14 1.34
CA ALA A 13 7.35 -23.23 0.23
C ALA A 13 8.57 -22.38 -0.15
N VAL A 14 9.46 -22.05 0.79
CA VAL A 14 10.71 -21.34 0.50
C VAL A 14 11.87 -22.26 0.10
N GLY A 15 11.62 -23.54 -0.19
CA GLY A 15 12.65 -24.48 -0.64
C GLY A 15 13.35 -25.27 0.46
N GLY A 16 12.80 -25.24 1.68
CA GLY A 16 13.29 -26.02 2.83
C GLY A 16 14.33 -25.30 3.68
N ARG A 17 14.76 -25.98 4.75
CA ARG A 17 15.72 -25.47 5.75
C ARG A 17 17.02 -24.96 5.12
N ASP A 18 17.60 -25.74 4.21
CA ASP A 18 18.91 -25.45 3.64
C ASP A 18 18.89 -24.24 2.69
N ASN A 19 17.70 -23.82 2.27
CA ASN A 19 17.53 -22.62 1.45
C ASN A 19 17.39 -21.35 2.29
N VAL A 20 17.16 -21.43 3.60
CA VAL A 20 16.99 -20.24 4.47
C VAL A 20 18.35 -19.86 5.06
N THR A 21 18.79 -18.63 4.81
CA THR A 21 20.08 -18.10 5.29
C THR A 21 19.93 -17.13 6.45
N ALA A 22 18.83 -16.38 6.50
CA ALA A 22 18.48 -15.50 7.60
C ALA A 22 16.96 -15.43 7.73
N ASN A 23 16.47 -15.15 8.94
CA ASN A 23 15.07 -14.85 9.18
C ASN A 23 14.93 -13.81 10.29
N ASP A 24 13.88 -12.99 10.20
CA ASP A 24 13.58 -11.91 11.13
C ASP A 24 12.07 -11.60 11.12
N ILE A 25 11.57 -10.84 12.09
CA ILE A 25 10.17 -10.44 12.17
C ILE A 25 9.98 -8.94 12.30
N CYS A 26 8.91 -8.45 11.69
CA CYS A 26 8.28 -7.19 12.07
C CYS A 26 6.86 -7.45 12.56
N MET A 27 6.11 -6.40 12.90
CA MET A 27 4.78 -6.48 13.53
C MET A 27 3.79 -7.44 12.84
N THR A 28 3.86 -7.60 11.51
CA THR A 28 2.94 -8.45 10.74
C THR A 28 3.63 -9.34 9.71
N ARG A 29 4.96 -9.23 9.53
CA ARG A 29 5.67 -9.95 8.47
C ARG A 29 6.84 -10.75 9.01
N LEU A 30 7.00 -11.94 8.48
CA LEU A 30 8.18 -12.78 8.64
C LEU A 30 9.09 -12.52 7.45
N ARG A 31 10.27 -11.99 7.70
CA ARG A 31 11.31 -11.78 6.70
C ARG A 31 12.16 -13.03 6.63
N ILE A 32 12.40 -13.52 5.42
CA ILE A 32 13.22 -14.69 5.16
C ILE A 32 14.17 -14.32 4.04
N LYS A 33 15.45 -14.63 4.23
CA LYS A 33 16.48 -14.53 3.19
C LYS A 33 16.78 -15.95 2.71
N THR A 34 16.82 -16.11 1.39
CA THR A 34 17.04 -17.40 0.74
C THR A 34 18.40 -17.44 0.05
N GLU A 35 19.03 -18.62 -0.01
CA GLU A 35 20.27 -18.82 -0.78
C GLU A 35 19.96 -18.88 -2.28
N ASN A 36 18.92 -19.64 -2.64
CA ASN A 36 18.48 -19.83 -4.01
C ASN A 36 17.00 -19.46 -4.19
N PRO A 37 16.70 -18.32 -4.84
CA PRO A 37 15.34 -17.84 -5.04
C PRO A 37 14.52 -18.69 -6.02
N SER A 38 15.16 -19.52 -6.85
CA SER A 38 14.43 -20.39 -7.79
C SER A 38 13.72 -21.56 -7.11
N LEU A 39 14.04 -21.84 -5.84
CA LEU A 39 13.40 -22.89 -5.05
C LEU A 39 12.16 -22.39 -4.31
N VAL A 40 11.86 -21.09 -4.37
CA VAL A 40 10.69 -20.50 -3.74
C VAL A 40 9.45 -20.76 -4.59
N ASP A 41 8.55 -21.60 -4.07
CA ASP A 41 7.24 -21.89 -4.65
C ASP A 41 6.22 -20.86 -4.15
N THR A 42 5.92 -19.89 -5.01
CA THR A 42 4.97 -18.81 -4.71
C THR A 42 3.52 -19.28 -4.60
N ASP A 43 3.17 -20.37 -5.30
CA ASP A 43 1.82 -20.92 -5.28
C ASP A 43 1.58 -21.67 -3.96
N GLN A 44 2.58 -22.46 -3.54
CA GLN A 44 2.56 -23.12 -2.24
C GLN A 44 2.58 -22.11 -1.09
N LEU A 45 3.37 -21.04 -1.19
CA LEU A 45 3.41 -19.99 -0.19
C LEU A 45 2.08 -19.24 -0.08
N SER A 46 1.39 -19.05 -1.21
CA SER A 46 0.05 -18.46 -1.25
C SER A 46 -1.02 -19.39 -0.66
N ALA A 47 -0.83 -20.70 -0.76
CA ALA A 47 -1.75 -21.69 -0.21
C ALA A 47 -1.49 -22.00 1.28
N ALA A 48 -0.34 -21.58 1.81
CA ALA A 48 0.05 -21.84 3.20
C ALA A 48 -0.92 -21.21 4.20
N HIS A 49 -1.22 -21.95 5.26
CA HIS A 49 -2.26 -21.57 6.21
C HIS A 49 -1.89 -20.30 6.98
N GLY A 50 -2.80 -19.33 6.98
CA GLY A 50 -2.63 -18.10 7.76
C GLY A 50 -1.67 -17.07 7.14
N VAL A 51 -1.05 -17.40 6.00
CA VAL A 51 -0.39 -16.42 5.13
C VAL A 51 -1.47 -15.60 4.45
N LEU A 52 -1.41 -14.28 4.61
CA LEU A 52 -2.31 -13.32 3.96
C LEU A 52 -1.76 -12.82 2.61
N GLY A 53 -0.45 -12.95 2.45
CA GLY A 53 0.26 -12.61 1.23
C GLY A 53 1.76 -12.70 1.43
N PHE A 54 2.51 -12.42 0.38
CA PHE A 54 3.95 -12.28 0.48
C PHE A 54 4.48 -11.25 -0.51
N VAL A 55 5.70 -10.80 -0.27
CA VAL A 55 6.39 -9.79 -1.05
C VAL A 55 7.84 -10.24 -1.28
N LYS A 56 8.32 -10.23 -2.52
CA LYS A 56 9.75 -10.46 -2.80
C LYS A 56 10.52 -9.16 -2.64
N ARG A 57 11.63 -9.19 -1.89
CA ARG A 57 12.55 -8.06 -1.67
C ARG A 57 13.94 -8.40 -2.21
N GLY A 58 14.33 -7.76 -3.31
CA GLY A 58 15.59 -8.05 -3.99
C GLY A 58 15.61 -9.47 -4.59
N GLU A 59 16.80 -9.99 -4.86
CA GLU A 59 16.96 -11.32 -5.49
C GLU A 59 16.61 -12.46 -4.53
N ASN A 60 16.97 -12.32 -3.25
CA ASN A 60 16.96 -13.41 -2.28
C ASN A 60 16.00 -13.22 -1.10
N GLY A 61 15.38 -12.06 -0.96
CA GLY A 61 14.51 -11.74 0.18
C GLY A 61 13.04 -12.04 -0.09
N ILE A 62 12.34 -12.53 0.92
CA ILE A 62 10.89 -12.69 0.92
C ILE A 62 10.30 -12.25 2.25
N GLU A 63 9.23 -11.47 2.21
CA GLU A 63 8.43 -11.08 3.37
C GLU A 63 7.09 -11.81 3.29
N VAL A 64 6.82 -12.69 4.25
CA VAL A 64 5.55 -13.42 4.37
C VAL A 64 4.66 -12.65 5.32
N VAL A 65 3.51 -12.20 4.85
CA VAL A 65 2.56 -11.39 5.61
C VAL A 65 1.59 -12.29 6.37
N PHE A 66 1.56 -12.09 7.68
CA PHE A 66 0.60 -12.71 8.58
C PHE A 66 -0.34 -11.65 9.16
N GLY A 67 -1.51 -12.08 9.64
CA GLY A 67 -2.38 -11.21 10.43
C GLY A 67 -1.72 -10.81 11.76
N PRO A 68 -2.17 -9.71 12.39
CA PRO A 68 -1.63 -9.24 13.67
C PRO A 68 -1.67 -10.33 14.74
N GLY A 69 -0.59 -10.43 15.54
CA GLY A 69 -0.47 -11.37 16.67
C GLY A 69 -0.11 -12.81 16.32
N LYS A 70 0.17 -13.14 15.05
CA LYS A 70 0.58 -14.49 14.64
C LYS A 70 2.07 -14.63 14.33
N VAL A 71 2.70 -13.54 13.88
CA VAL A 71 4.04 -13.58 13.28
C VAL A 71 5.13 -14.01 14.27
N GLU A 72 5.09 -13.52 15.51
CA GLU A 72 6.09 -13.82 16.54
C GLU A 72 6.18 -15.32 16.80
N ALA A 73 5.03 -15.97 16.98
CA ALA A 73 4.99 -17.37 17.33
C ALA A 73 5.23 -18.30 16.13
N VAL A 74 5.03 -17.83 14.89
CA VAL A 74 5.48 -18.52 13.68
C VAL A 74 6.99 -18.40 13.51
N HIS A 75 7.57 -17.23 13.77
CA HIS A 75 9.01 -17.02 13.78
C HIS A 75 9.71 -17.88 14.82
N GLU A 76 9.23 -17.93 16.07
CA GLU A 76 9.78 -18.82 17.09
C GLU A 76 9.77 -20.29 16.64
N ALA A 77 8.74 -20.72 15.91
CA ALA A 77 8.67 -22.06 15.36
C ALA A 77 9.68 -22.24 14.20
N LEU A 78 9.83 -21.25 13.32
CA LEU A 78 10.81 -21.26 12.24
C LEU A 78 12.25 -21.30 12.76
N VAL A 79 12.57 -20.53 13.79
CA VAL A 79 13.86 -20.53 14.49
C VAL A 79 14.16 -21.93 15.03
N LYS A 80 13.17 -22.60 15.66
CA LYS A 80 13.33 -23.98 16.14
C LYS A 80 13.59 -25.00 15.03
N LEU A 81 12.98 -24.81 13.85
CA LEU A 81 13.13 -25.69 12.69
C LEU A 81 14.46 -25.47 11.96
N THR A 82 14.88 -24.22 11.82
CA THR A 82 16.07 -23.82 11.04
C THR A 82 17.34 -23.78 11.87
N GLY A 83 17.23 -23.47 13.17
CA GLY A 83 18.35 -23.18 14.05
C GLY A 83 18.99 -21.82 13.80
N ILE A 84 18.33 -20.94 13.04
CA ILE A 84 18.82 -19.62 12.66
C ILE A 84 18.08 -18.59 13.54
N GLU A 85 18.78 -17.96 14.46
CA GLU A 85 18.27 -16.82 15.23
C GLU A 85 18.55 -15.53 14.45
N GLY A 86 17.53 -14.67 14.31
CA GLY A 86 17.68 -13.40 13.59
C GLY A 86 18.72 -12.49 14.23
N VAL A 87 19.64 -11.97 13.43
CA VAL A 87 20.56 -10.90 13.83
C VAL A 87 20.12 -9.65 13.07
N ASP A 88 19.83 -8.56 13.77
CA ASP A 88 19.34 -7.29 13.21
C ASP A 88 20.17 -6.78 12.00
N ASP A 89 21.46 -7.14 11.93
CA ASP A 89 22.39 -6.76 10.86
C ASP A 89 22.20 -7.54 9.54
N ASP A 90 21.57 -8.72 9.52
CA ASP A 90 21.48 -9.56 8.30
C ASP A 90 20.53 -9.00 7.22
N PHE A 91 19.64 -8.10 7.66
CA PHE A 91 18.70 -7.36 6.84
C PHE A 91 19.08 -5.87 6.68
N ALA A 92 20.04 -5.37 7.46
CA ALA A 92 20.61 -4.02 7.34
C ALA A 92 21.45 -3.93 6.06
N GLY A 93 20.92 -3.24 5.04
CA GLY A 93 21.51 -3.18 3.69
C GLY A 93 20.62 -3.73 2.59
N SER A 94 19.44 -4.29 2.93
CA SER A 94 18.34 -4.43 1.97
C SER A 94 17.70 -3.06 1.71
N GLY A 95 18.46 -2.19 1.02
CA GLY A 95 17.92 -0.96 0.43
C GLY A 95 16.74 -1.27 -0.50
N ALA A 96 16.05 -0.20 -0.91
CA ALA A 96 14.86 -0.23 -1.77
C ALA A 96 14.89 -1.40 -2.78
N PRO A 97 13.77 -2.13 -2.92
CA PRO A 97 13.73 -3.37 -3.67
C PRO A 97 14.25 -3.16 -5.10
N ALA A 98 15.15 -4.03 -5.56
CA ALA A 98 15.75 -3.93 -6.91
C ALA A 98 14.74 -4.12 -8.06
N ALA A 99 13.47 -4.39 -7.75
CA ALA A 99 12.35 -4.62 -8.67
C ALA A 99 11.03 -4.20 -7.97
N PRO A 100 9.96 -3.86 -8.71
CA PRO A 100 8.68 -3.48 -8.10
C PRO A 100 8.16 -4.59 -7.18
N LEU A 101 7.65 -4.19 -6.01
CA LEU A 101 7.08 -5.10 -5.01
C LEU A 101 5.88 -5.85 -5.60
N HIS A 102 6.08 -7.12 -5.96
CA HIS A 102 4.98 -8.01 -6.30
C HIS A 102 4.34 -8.53 -5.01
N VAL A 103 3.22 -7.92 -4.61
CA VAL A 103 2.40 -8.34 -3.49
C VAL A 103 1.38 -9.37 -3.98
N HIS A 104 1.53 -10.62 -3.57
CA HIS A 104 0.54 -11.65 -3.84
C HIS A 104 -0.40 -11.76 -2.65
N ILE A 105 -1.71 -11.56 -2.87
CA ILE A 105 -2.76 -11.67 -1.83
C ILE A 105 -3.40 -13.06 -1.92
N THR A 106 -3.44 -13.77 -0.80
CA THR A 106 -4.05 -15.10 -0.72
C THR A 106 -5.56 -14.98 -0.47
N GLN A 107 -6.37 -15.75 -1.18
CA GLN A 107 -7.81 -15.80 -0.91
C GLN A 107 -8.05 -16.61 0.37
N ASN A 108 -8.28 -15.93 1.50
CA ASN A 108 -8.44 -16.58 2.80
C ASN A 108 -9.87 -17.15 3.02
N PRO A 109 -10.06 -18.48 3.14
CA PRO A 109 -11.38 -19.09 3.36
C PRO A 109 -11.96 -18.80 4.76
N LEU A 110 -11.12 -18.45 5.74
CA LEU A 110 -11.55 -18.19 7.13
C LEU A 110 -12.26 -16.83 7.29
N LEU A 111 -12.12 -15.93 6.32
CA LEU A 111 -12.84 -14.66 6.32
C LEU A 111 -14.36 -14.86 6.19
N GLY A 112 -14.80 -15.96 5.56
CA GLY A 112 -16.22 -16.32 5.46
C GLY A 112 -16.82 -16.86 6.76
N ALA A 113 -16.02 -17.44 7.65
CA ALA A 113 -16.51 -18.06 8.89
C ALA A 113 -16.65 -17.07 10.05
N ALA A 114 -15.82 -16.02 10.10
CA ALA A 114 -15.90 -14.97 11.12
C ALA A 114 -17.15 -14.08 10.97
N LEU A 115 -17.72 -13.99 9.76
CA LEU A 115 -18.94 -13.22 9.47
C LEU A 115 -20.21 -13.84 10.09
N ALA A 116 -20.15 -15.10 10.54
CA ALA A 116 -21.30 -15.82 11.09
C ALA A 116 -21.45 -15.74 12.62
N ALA A 117 -20.45 -15.20 13.34
CA ALA A 117 -20.42 -15.22 14.80
C ALA A 117 -19.92 -13.88 15.36
N GLY A 118 -20.84 -12.98 15.70
CA GLY A 118 -20.47 -11.73 16.38
C GLY A 118 -21.59 -10.71 16.51
N GLU A 119 -22.73 -11.09 17.11
CA GLU A 119 -23.68 -10.13 17.70
C GLU A 119 -23.38 -9.97 19.20
N GLY A 120 -23.37 -8.72 19.69
CA GLY A 120 -23.28 -8.31 21.10
C GLY A 120 -21.89 -7.79 21.51
N ASP A 121 -21.72 -6.78 22.36
CA ASP A 121 -22.60 -5.84 23.05
C ASP A 121 -21.73 -4.61 23.38
N SER A 122 -22.39 -3.48 23.53
CA SER A 122 -21.89 -2.17 23.88
C SER A 122 -21.26 -2.08 25.27
N ALA A 123 -20.17 -1.30 25.39
CA ALA A 123 -19.87 -0.54 26.60
C ALA A 123 -19.02 0.68 26.23
N ARG A 124 -19.53 1.85 26.61
CA ARG A 124 -18.87 3.16 26.59
C ARG A 124 -17.80 3.18 27.68
N ASP A 125 -16.76 3.98 27.50
CA ASP A 125 -16.18 4.78 28.60
C ASP A 125 -15.55 6.06 28.04
N GLU A 126 -15.72 7.12 28.81
CA GLU A 126 -15.45 8.53 28.56
C GLU A 126 -14.03 8.95 28.97
N GLU A 127 -13.58 10.04 28.33
CA GLU A 127 -12.65 11.10 28.79
C GLU A 127 -11.17 10.77 29.10
N ASP A 128 -10.27 11.42 28.33
CA ASP A 128 -9.24 12.27 28.95
C ASP A 128 -8.82 13.40 27.99
N GLU A 129 -9.01 14.65 28.44
CA GLU A 129 -8.65 15.88 27.74
C GLU A 129 -7.17 16.20 27.98
N THR A 130 -6.40 16.38 26.91
CA THR A 130 -5.14 17.14 26.99
C THR A 130 -5.19 18.31 26.01
N SER A 131 -4.98 19.50 26.56
CA SER A 131 -5.30 20.80 25.97
C SER A 131 -4.38 21.17 24.80
N VAL A 132 -5.02 21.78 23.80
CA VAL A 132 -4.47 22.21 22.50
C VAL A 132 -3.55 23.45 22.61
N GLU A 133 -3.15 23.82 23.82
CA GLU A 133 -2.48 25.10 24.10
C GLU A 133 -0.96 24.99 24.28
N ASP A 134 -0.41 23.79 24.45
CA ASP A 134 1.05 23.60 24.60
C ASP A 134 1.80 23.46 23.25
N LEU A 135 1.08 23.12 22.16
CA LEU A 135 1.69 22.89 20.83
C LEU A 135 1.92 24.17 20.00
N VAL A 136 1.36 25.31 20.42
CA VAL A 136 1.47 26.58 19.68
C VAL A 136 2.78 27.33 20.02
N SER A 137 3.51 26.91 21.04
CA SER A 137 4.76 27.57 21.47
C SER A 137 6.02 27.20 20.68
N LEU A 138 5.94 26.25 19.74
CA LEU A 138 7.08 25.74 18.97
C LEU A 138 7.16 26.23 17.51
N LEU A 139 6.18 27.00 17.03
CA LEU A 139 6.12 27.45 15.63
C LEU A 139 6.57 28.91 15.40
N ASP A 140 6.90 29.67 16.44
CA ASP A 140 7.39 31.05 16.32
C ASP A 140 8.91 31.15 16.46
N THR A 141 9.65 30.46 15.60
CA THR A 141 10.98 30.92 15.16
C THR A 141 11.30 30.32 13.80
N MET A 142 11.18 31.14 12.75
CA MET A 142 12.17 31.35 11.68
C MET A 142 11.46 31.93 10.46
N ASP A 143 11.48 33.25 10.40
CA ASP A 143 11.12 34.06 9.24
C ASP A 143 12.20 33.93 8.14
N ALA A 144 11.79 34.10 6.88
CA ALA A 144 12.58 34.06 5.64
C ALA A 144 13.46 35.34 5.49
N PRO A 145 14.08 35.75 4.35
CA PRO A 145 14.03 35.24 2.96
C PRO A 145 15.36 35.34 2.13
N ALA A 146 15.34 34.90 0.86
CA ALA A 146 15.98 35.59 -0.28
C ALA A 146 15.61 34.98 -1.65
N ALA A 147 15.38 35.85 -2.64
CA ALA A 147 15.22 35.59 -4.06
C ALA A 147 16.58 35.46 -4.79
N ASP A 148 16.64 34.85 -5.99
CA ASP A 148 16.97 35.53 -7.27
C ASP A 148 17.27 34.57 -8.46
N GLU A 149 16.82 35.02 -9.65
CA GLU A 149 17.24 34.84 -11.05
C GLU A 149 17.69 33.50 -11.71
N GLY A 150 16.78 33.01 -12.58
CA GLY A 150 16.92 32.67 -14.02
C GLY A 150 18.23 32.16 -14.66
N VAL A 151 18.12 31.04 -15.41
CA VAL A 151 18.76 30.86 -16.73
C VAL A 151 17.88 30.00 -17.63
N ALA A 152 17.60 30.49 -18.83
CA ALA A 152 16.92 29.81 -19.93
C ALA A 152 17.87 28.89 -20.70
N ALA A 153 17.41 27.70 -21.10
CA ALA A 153 17.95 26.96 -22.23
C ALA A 153 16.85 26.09 -22.86
N GLY A 154 16.65 26.24 -24.16
CA GLY A 154 16.05 25.24 -25.04
C GLY A 154 16.79 25.29 -26.39
N PRO A 155 16.42 24.48 -27.39
CA PRO A 155 15.73 23.18 -27.35
C PRO A 155 16.68 22.05 -27.83
N ASP A 156 16.37 20.80 -27.49
CA ASP A 156 16.91 19.64 -28.22
C ASP A 156 15.73 18.83 -28.78
N GLU A 157 15.18 19.32 -29.88
CA GLU A 157 14.28 18.55 -30.74
C GLU A 157 15.15 17.78 -31.74
N THR A 158 15.28 16.47 -31.54
CA THR A 158 15.19 15.40 -32.57
C THR A 158 15.76 14.09 -32.01
N SER A 159 14.99 13.45 -31.12
CA SER A 159 15.17 12.02 -30.85
C SER A 159 13.98 11.27 -31.44
N PRO A 160 14.19 10.25 -32.31
CA PRO A 160 13.10 9.50 -32.91
C PRO A 160 12.28 8.86 -31.80
N ALA A 161 10.95 8.97 -31.89
CA ALA A 161 9.99 8.45 -30.94
C ALA A 161 10.35 7.01 -30.54
N ARG A 162 11.05 6.90 -29.41
CA ARG A 162 11.28 5.65 -28.71
C ARG A 162 9.87 5.18 -28.39
N ALA A 163 9.47 4.01 -28.91
CA ALA A 163 8.19 3.41 -28.54
C ALA A 163 8.10 3.48 -27.01
N ALA A 164 7.19 4.33 -26.50
CA ALA A 164 7.12 4.61 -25.08
C ALA A 164 6.90 3.28 -24.38
N ALA A 165 7.64 3.04 -23.30
CA ALA A 165 7.42 1.84 -22.50
C ALA A 165 5.93 1.76 -22.12
N PRO A 166 5.33 0.56 -22.13
CA PRO A 166 3.91 0.41 -21.85
C PRO A 166 3.54 1.12 -20.55
N ALA A 167 2.60 2.08 -20.62
CA ALA A 167 2.24 2.90 -19.48
C ALA A 167 1.49 2.07 -18.42
N ARG A 168 1.97 2.14 -17.18
CA ARG A 168 1.42 1.43 -16.02
C ARG A 168 0.83 2.44 -15.05
N VAL A 169 -0.28 2.10 -14.41
CA VAL A 169 -0.94 2.94 -13.40
C VAL A 169 -1.00 2.21 -12.05
N LEU A 170 -0.79 2.95 -10.97
CA LEU A 170 -0.89 2.45 -9.60
C LEU A 170 -2.12 3.05 -8.92
N VAL A 171 -2.99 2.19 -8.39
CA VAL A 171 -4.10 2.58 -7.51
C VAL A 171 -3.69 2.33 -6.06
N ILE A 172 -3.70 3.35 -5.23
CA ILE A 172 -3.37 3.26 -3.80
C ILE A 172 -4.61 3.54 -2.96
N ASN A 173 -4.92 2.63 -2.05
CA ASN A 173 -6.05 2.73 -1.14
C ASN A 173 -5.57 2.74 0.32
N GLY A 174 -5.97 3.76 1.05
CA GLY A 174 -5.62 3.94 2.45
C GLY A 174 -6.50 3.12 3.39
N PRO A 175 -6.53 3.51 4.68
CA PRO A 175 -7.15 2.73 5.72
C PRO A 175 -8.65 2.51 5.51
N ASN A 176 -9.10 1.31 5.86
CA ASN A 176 -10.49 0.83 5.86
C ASN A 176 -11.15 0.71 4.48
N ILE A 177 -10.49 1.04 3.37
CA ILE A 177 -11.04 0.84 2.03
C ILE A 177 -11.23 -0.66 1.70
N ASN A 178 -10.43 -1.52 2.31
CA ASN A 178 -10.62 -2.97 2.24
C ASN A 178 -11.96 -3.46 2.82
N MET A 179 -12.66 -2.62 3.60
CA MET A 179 -13.94 -2.95 4.25
C MET A 179 -15.17 -2.50 3.43
N LEU A 180 -14.99 -2.04 2.19
CA LEU A 180 -16.09 -1.70 1.28
C LEU A 180 -17.08 -2.85 1.10
N GLY A 181 -18.39 -2.52 1.07
CA GLY A 181 -19.49 -3.48 0.98
C GLY A 181 -19.87 -4.16 2.31
N ILE A 182 -19.06 -3.99 3.37
CA ILE A 182 -19.33 -4.56 4.71
C ILE A 182 -19.75 -3.46 5.70
N ARG A 183 -19.14 -2.28 5.61
CA ARG A 183 -19.34 -1.18 6.57
C ARG A 183 -20.14 -0.04 5.96
N GLU A 184 -21.12 0.48 6.73
CA GLU A 184 -21.89 1.70 6.43
C GLU A 184 -22.37 1.78 4.97
N PRO A 185 -23.11 0.76 4.46
CA PRO A 185 -23.48 0.66 3.04
C PRO A 185 -24.28 1.86 2.54
N ASP A 186 -25.01 2.55 3.42
CA ASP A 186 -25.77 3.76 3.07
C ASP A 186 -24.88 4.94 2.67
N ILE A 187 -23.60 4.96 3.09
CA ILE A 187 -22.65 6.04 2.82
C ILE A 187 -21.69 5.69 1.68
N TYR A 188 -21.27 4.42 1.59
CA TYR A 188 -20.23 3.97 0.64
C TYR A 188 -20.76 3.10 -0.52
N GLY A 189 -22.03 2.74 -0.49
CA GLY A 189 -22.65 1.84 -1.45
C GLY A 189 -22.53 0.36 -1.07
N HIS A 190 -23.16 -0.49 -1.89
CA HIS A 190 -23.14 -1.95 -1.71
C HIS A 190 -21.98 -2.64 -2.45
N ASP A 191 -21.21 -1.89 -3.23
CA ASP A 191 -20.09 -2.41 -3.99
C ASP A 191 -18.98 -2.87 -3.05
N SER A 192 -18.48 -4.08 -3.27
CA SER A 192 -17.40 -4.65 -2.47
C SER A 192 -16.04 -4.12 -2.92
N TYR A 193 -15.02 -4.31 -2.07
CA TYR A 193 -13.64 -4.04 -2.46
C TYR A 193 -13.23 -4.80 -3.74
N GLN A 194 -13.73 -6.03 -3.94
CA GLN A 194 -13.47 -6.82 -5.14
C GLN A 194 -14.12 -6.21 -6.40
N ASP A 195 -15.29 -5.60 -6.26
CA ASP A 195 -15.96 -4.91 -7.36
C ASP A 195 -15.18 -3.65 -7.76
N MET A 196 -14.67 -2.90 -6.79
CA MET A 196 -13.80 -1.74 -7.04
C MET A 196 -12.51 -2.15 -7.78
N LEU A 197 -11.86 -3.24 -7.36
CA LEU A 197 -10.66 -3.76 -8.04
C LEU A 197 -10.97 -4.12 -9.50
N ARG A 198 -12.08 -4.81 -9.75
CA ARG A 198 -12.52 -5.17 -11.09
C ARG A 198 -12.75 -3.93 -11.96
N ILE A 199 -13.42 -2.91 -11.42
CA ILE A 199 -13.62 -1.62 -12.10
C ILE A 199 -12.28 -0.97 -12.45
N CYS A 200 -11.31 -0.93 -11.54
CA CYS A 200 -10.00 -0.35 -11.80
C CYS A 200 -9.28 -1.06 -12.96
N HIS A 201 -9.21 -2.39 -12.94
CA HIS A 201 -8.53 -3.16 -13.98
C HIS A 201 -9.22 -3.04 -15.34
N GLU A 202 -10.56 -3.11 -15.38
CA GLU A 202 -11.33 -2.94 -16.61
C GLU A 202 -11.16 -1.52 -17.17
N ALA A 203 -11.32 -0.50 -16.34
CA ALA A 203 -11.20 0.89 -16.76
C ALA A 203 -9.78 1.23 -17.23
N ALA A 204 -8.75 0.74 -16.55
CA ALA A 204 -7.37 0.97 -16.96
C ALA A 204 -7.07 0.34 -18.33
N ARG A 205 -7.52 -0.90 -18.56
CA ARG A 205 -7.40 -1.56 -19.86
C ARG A 205 -8.15 -0.78 -20.93
N ASP A 206 -9.38 -0.37 -20.66
CA ASP A 206 -10.23 0.35 -21.60
C ASP A 206 -9.68 1.76 -21.91
N ALA A 207 -8.96 2.36 -20.95
CA ALA A 207 -8.26 3.64 -21.09
C ALA A 207 -6.86 3.53 -21.76
N GLY A 208 -6.39 2.31 -22.06
CA GLY A 208 -5.13 2.09 -22.79
C GLY A 208 -3.89 1.84 -21.94
N PHE A 209 -4.02 1.71 -20.62
CA PHE A 209 -2.89 1.27 -19.77
C PHE A 209 -2.56 -0.20 -20.03
N ALA A 210 -1.27 -0.51 -20.01
CA ALA A 210 -0.80 -1.88 -20.15
C ALA A 210 -0.95 -2.71 -18.87
N GLU A 211 -0.89 -2.05 -17.71
CA GLU A 211 -1.06 -2.68 -16.40
C GLU A 211 -1.68 -1.69 -15.41
N CYS A 212 -2.54 -2.21 -14.54
CA CYS A 212 -3.07 -1.51 -13.38
C CYS A 212 -2.76 -2.35 -12.15
N THR A 213 -1.96 -1.80 -11.24
CA THR A 213 -1.66 -2.42 -9.95
C THR A 213 -2.52 -1.75 -8.89
N CYS A 214 -3.20 -2.53 -8.05
CA CYS A 214 -3.98 -2.01 -6.94
C CYS A 214 -3.32 -2.39 -5.62
N PHE A 215 -3.03 -1.40 -4.78
CA PHE A 215 -2.44 -1.55 -3.46
C PHE A 215 -3.37 -1.00 -2.40
N GLN A 216 -3.43 -1.65 -1.24
CA GLN A 216 -4.17 -1.17 -0.08
C GLN A 216 -3.38 -1.43 1.19
N SER A 217 -3.34 -0.43 2.09
CA SER A 217 -2.84 -0.61 3.45
C SER A 217 -3.57 0.28 4.44
N ASN A 218 -3.62 -0.19 5.69
CA ASN A 218 -4.06 0.59 6.83
C ASN A 218 -2.91 1.36 7.51
N HIS A 219 -1.67 1.18 7.06
CA HIS A 219 -0.49 1.80 7.63
C HIS A 219 0.03 2.91 6.72
N GLU A 220 0.24 4.09 7.30
CA GLU A 220 0.74 5.26 6.57
C GLU A 220 2.08 5.00 5.88
N GLY A 221 3.04 4.37 6.58
CA GLY A 221 4.36 4.05 6.04
C GLY A 221 4.31 3.15 4.81
N ASP A 222 3.42 2.16 4.78
CA ASP A 222 3.24 1.28 3.61
C ASP A 222 2.74 2.07 2.38
N LEU A 223 1.88 3.08 2.58
CA LEU A 223 1.39 3.93 1.49
C LEU A 223 2.50 4.85 0.98
N ILE A 224 3.34 5.37 1.88
CA ILE A 224 4.53 6.17 1.52
C ILE A 224 5.50 5.33 0.70
N ASP A 225 5.83 4.11 1.15
CA ASP A 225 6.70 3.19 0.43
C ASP A 225 6.13 2.90 -0.97
N ALA A 226 4.83 2.62 -1.07
CA ALA A 226 4.18 2.38 -2.37
C ALA A 226 4.24 3.59 -3.32
N ILE A 227 4.13 4.82 -2.80
CA ILE A 227 4.29 6.05 -3.59
C ILE A 227 5.74 6.18 -4.08
N GLN A 228 6.72 5.95 -3.20
CA GLN A 228 8.14 6.07 -3.54
C GLN A 228 8.57 5.01 -4.57
N ASP A 229 8.14 3.76 -4.37
CA ASP A 229 8.40 2.65 -5.28
C ASP A 229 7.74 2.84 -6.66
N ALA A 230 6.74 3.72 -6.74
CA ALA A 230 6.12 4.03 -8.01
C ALA A 230 7.05 4.78 -8.98
N TYR A 231 8.04 5.49 -8.43
CA TYR A 231 8.98 6.30 -9.20
C TYR A 231 9.76 5.44 -10.21
N GLY A 232 9.74 5.85 -11.48
CA GLY A 232 10.39 5.12 -12.58
C GLY A 232 9.68 3.83 -13.02
N SER A 233 8.66 3.37 -12.30
CA SER A 233 7.93 2.13 -12.58
C SER A 233 6.50 2.34 -13.09
N TYR A 234 5.89 3.47 -12.76
CA TYR A 234 4.52 3.82 -13.14
C TYR A 234 4.46 5.21 -13.78
N ALA A 235 3.49 5.38 -14.67
CA ALA A 235 3.24 6.64 -15.37
C ALA A 235 2.37 7.61 -14.56
N GLY A 236 1.54 7.09 -13.63
CA GLY A 236 0.69 7.90 -12.77
C GLY A 236 0.08 7.11 -11.61
N ILE A 237 -0.47 7.84 -10.64
CA ILE A 237 -1.06 7.29 -9.41
C ILE A 237 -2.51 7.78 -9.24
N VAL A 238 -3.43 6.86 -8.96
CA VAL A 238 -4.77 7.18 -8.45
C VAL A 238 -4.80 6.82 -6.97
N ILE A 239 -5.05 7.79 -6.09
CA ILE A 239 -4.96 7.58 -4.64
C ILE A 239 -6.26 7.93 -3.92
N ASN A 240 -6.77 6.99 -3.13
CA ASN A 240 -7.76 7.22 -2.10
C ASN A 240 -7.09 7.05 -0.73
N PRO A 241 -6.61 8.11 -0.07
CA PRO A 241 -5.89 7.96 1.19
C PRO A 241 -6.81 7.62 2.38
N GLY A 242 -8.13 7.51 2.18
CA GLY A 242 -9.09 7.30 3.26
C GLY A 242 -8.97 8.39 4.34
N ALA A 243 -8.85 7.99 5.60
CA ALA A 243 -8.70 8.94 6.71
C ALA A 243 -7.41 9.78 6.64
N TYR A 244 -6.34 9.25 6.01
CA TYR A 244 -5.06 9.95 5.95
C TYR A 244 -5.07 11.19 5.05
N THR A 245 -6.10 11.35 4.22
CA THR A 245 -6.38 12.58 3.48
C THR A 245 -6.34 13.80 4.40
N HIS A 246 -6.86 13.64 5.61
CA HIS A 246 -7.12 14.72 6.54
C HIS A 246 -6.00 14.90 7.57
N THR A 247 -5.00 14.01 7.61
CA THR A 247 -4.00 13.97 8.69
C THR A 247 -2.56 13.82 8.20
N SER A 248 -2.34 13.21 7.03
CA SER A 248 -0.99 12.80 6.61
C SER A 248 -0.30 13.87 5.77
N ILE A 249 0.59 14.61 6.41
CA ILE A 249 1.60 15.43 5.71
C ILE A 249 2.68 14.54 5.08
N ALA A 250 2.97 13.38 5.69
CA ALA A 250 4.01 12.49 5.19
C ALA A 250 3.68 11.88 3.82
N ILE A 251 2.41 11.50 3.56
CA ILE A 251 1.95 11.04 2.24
C ILE A 251 2.02 12.19 1.22
N LEU A 252 1.69 13.43 1.62
CA LEU A 252 1.84 14.61 0.77
C LEU A 252 3.30 14.84 0.36
N ASP A 253 4.23 14.76 1.30
CA ASP A 253 5.66 14.95 1.03
C ASP A 253 6.22 13.85 0.13
N ALA A 254 5.82 12.60 0.35
CA ALA A 254 6.15 11.48 -0.54
C ALA A 254 5.64 11.70 -1.97
N ALA A 255 4.39 12.15 -2.12
CA ALA A 255 3.80 12.44 -3.43
C ALA A 255 4.53 13.58 -4.16
N LYS A 256 4.88 14.65 -3.45
CA LYS A 256 5.68 15.75 -4.00
C LYS A 256 7.09 15.32 -4.38
N ALA A 257 7.71 14.44 -3.60
CA ALA A 257 9.06 13.96 -3.86
C ALA A 257 9.14 13.14 -5.15
N VAL A 258 8.14 12.31 -5.45
CA VAL A 258 8.13 11.50 -6.69
C VAL A 258 7.66 12.28 -7.91
N GLY A 259 6.80 13.30 -7.72
CA GLY A 259 6.37 14.20 -8.80
C GLY A 259 5.60 13.54 -9.95
N LEU A 260 5.05 12.34 -9.73
CA LEU A 260 4.23 11.63 -10.72
C LEU A 260 2.84 12.28 -10.85
N PRO A 261 2.22 12.28 -12.04
CA PRO A 261 0.82 12.65 -12.20
C PRO A 261 -0.07 11.87 -11.24
N MET A 262 -0.84 12.58 -10.41
CA MET A 262 -1.65 11.98 -9.35
C MET A 262 -3.08 12.53 -9.35
N ILE A 263 -4.05 11.63 -9.20
CA ILE A 263 -5.46 11.96 -8.98
C ILE A 263 -5.86 11.50 -7.58
N GLU A 264 -6.40 12.42 -6.79
CA GLU A 264 -7.06 12.12 -5.52
C GLU A 264 -8.48 11.62 -5.78
N ILE A 265 -8.90 10.55 -5.11
CA ILE A 265 -10.26 10.04 -5.19
C ILE A 265 -10.89 9.77 -3.83
N HIS A 266 -12.16 10.15 -3.71
CA HIS A 266 -13.04 9.85 -2.58
C HIS A 266 -14.34 9.20 -3.06
N ILE A 267 -14.67 8.05 -2.47
CA ILE A 267 -15.92 7.31 -2.80
C ILE A 267 -17.14 8.14 -2.40
N SER A 268 -17.12 8.74 -1.21
CA SER A 268 -18.17 9.63 -0.71
C SER A 268 -17.83 11.10 -0.96
N LYS A 269 -18.83 11.98 -0.84
CA LYS A 269 -18.65 13.42 -0.91
C LYS A 269 -18.07 13.96 0.39
N VAL A 270 -16.76 14.00 0.50
CA VAL A 270 -16.07 14.47 1.72
C VAL A 270 -16.45 15.90 2.12
N ASP A 271 -16.79 16.77 1.15
CA ASP A 271 -17.17 18.16 1.40
C ASP A 271 -18.56 18.32 2.04
N GLU A 272 -19.43 17.31 1.93
CA GLU A 272 -20.75 17.28 2.57
C GLU A 272 -20.72 16.65 3.97
N ARG A 273 -19.52 16.30 4.46
CA ARG A 273 -19.30 15.62 5.75
C ARG A 273 -18.79 16.57 6.83
N GLU A 274 -18.32 16.00 7.94
CA GLU A 274 -17.80 16.73 9.10
C GLU A 274 -16.65 17.68 8.70
N GLU A 275 -16.49 18.81 9.40
CA GLU A 275 -15.50 19.85 9.04
C GLU A 275 -14.08 19.30 8.86
N PHE A 276 -13.65 18.36 9.71
CA PHE A 276 -12.32 17.77 9.61
C PHE A 276 -12.11 16.96 8.32
N ARG A 277 -13.17 16.52 7.64
CA ARG A 277 -13.08 15.78 6.36
C ARG A 277 -12.98 16.67 5.14
N LYS A 278 -13.18 17.98 5.31
CA LYS A 278 -13.04 18.97 4.22
C LYS A 278 -11.58 19.34 3.95
N VAL A 279 -10.69 19.02 4.90
CA VAL A 279 -9.24 19.23 4.77
C VAL A 279 -8.64 18.07 3.99
N SER A 280 -7.94 18.37 2.88
CA SER A 280 -7.12 17.38 2.18
C SER A 280 -5.70 17.90 2.02
N TYR A 281 -4.75 17.25 2.67
CA TYR A 281 -3.33 17.55 2.49
C TYR A 281 -2.85 17.07 1.13
N ILE A 282 -3.20 15.83 0.74
CA ILE A 282 -2.72 15.22 -0.50
C ILE A 282 -3.16 15.98 -1.76
N ARG A 283 -4.28 16.71 -1.70
CA ARG A 283 -4.81 17.50 -2.81
C ARG A 283 -3.77 18.42 -3.44
N ALA A 284 -2.83 18.95 -2.66
CA ALA A 284 -1.77 19.83 -3.16
C ALA A 284 -0.73 19.14 -4.05
N ALA A 285 -0.68 17.81 -4.08
CA ALA A 285 0.16 17.02 -5.00
C ALA A 285 -0.64 16.43 -6.18
N CYS A 286 -1.97 16.53 -6.16
CA CYS A 286 -2.83 15.96 -7.19
C CYS A 286 -3.25 17.04 -8.20
N PHE A 287 -3.29 16.70 -9.49
CA PHE A 287 -3.79 17.62 -10.52
C PHE A 287 -5.32 17.63 -10.61
N GLU A 288 -5.97 16.60 -10.06
CA GLU A 288 -7.42 16.47 -10.00
C GLU A 288 -7.86 15.77 -8.71
N THR A 289 -9.03 16.15 -8.20
CA THR A 289 -9.74 15.45 -7.13
C THR A 289 -11.12 15.02 -7.62
N ILE A 290 -11.45 13.73 -7.48
CA ILE A 290 -12.76 13.17 -7.79
C ILE A 290 -13.43 12.74 -6.48
N ALA A 291 -14.64 13.22 -6.20
CA ALA A 291 -15.35 12.89 -4.96
C ALA A 291 -16.83 12.58 -5.18
N GLY A 292 -17.37 11.59 -4.44
CA GLY A 292 -18.81 11.35 -4.38
C GLY A 292 -19.43 10.57 -5.53
N MET A 293 -18.61 9.90 -6.34
CA MET A 293 -19.06 9.07 -7.46
C MET A 293 -19.14 7.57 -7.11
N GLY A 294 -18.97 7.22 -5.84
CA GLY A 294 -18.84 5.83 -5.45
C GLY A 294 -17.58 5.19 -6.05
N VAL A 295 -17.66 3.88 -6.32
CA VAL A 295 -16.56 3.13 -6.98
C VAL A 295 -16.36 3.53 -8.44
N GLU A 296 -17.38 4.10 -9.11
CA GLU A 296 -17.25 4.58 -10.50
C GLU A 296 -16.34 5.81 -10.63
N GLY A 297 -16.04 6.50 -9.52
CA GLY A 297 -14.99 7.51 -9.53
C GLY A 297 -13.64 6.95 -9.98
N TYR A 298 -13.33 5.68 -9.67
CA TYR A 298 -12.07 5.06 -10.06
C TYR A 298 -12.01 4.88 -11.58
N ARG A 299 -13.14 4.54 -12.21
CA ARG A 299 -13.24 4.49 -13.67
C ARG A 299 -12.95 5.85 -14.28
N LYS A 300 -13.60 6.91 -13.79
CA LYS A 300 -13.34 8.28 -14.25
C LYS A 300 -11.85 8.64 -14.11
N ALA A 301 -11.25 8.37 -12.95
CA ALA A 301 -9.83 8.63 -12.68
C ALA A 301 -8.90 7.96 -13.71
N MET A 302 -9.19 6.73 -14.12
CA MET A 302 -8.39 6.04 -15.15
C MET A 302 -8.43 6.75 -16.49
N PHE A 303 -9.61 7.16 -16.95
CA PHE A 303 -9.74 7.87 -18.22
C PHE A 303 -9.10 9.27 -18.17
N ASP A 304 -9.25 10.01 -17.08
CA ASP A 304 -8.64 11.33 -16.96
C ASP A 304 -7.11 11.24 -16.83
N MET A 305 -6.60 10.23 -16.13
CA MET A 305 -5.17 9.95 -16.07
C MET A 305 -4.62 9.62 -17.47
N ALA A 306 -5.29 8.75 -18.23
CA ALA A 306 -4.89 8.42 -19.59
C ALA A 306 -4.88 9.67 -20.49
N ALA A 307 -5.93 10.50 -20.41
CA ALA A 307 -6.00 11.75 -21.13
C ALA A 307 -4.88 12.73 -20.75
N HIS A 308 -4.55 12.84 -19.47
CA HIS A 308 -3.44 13.67 -18.98
C HIS A 308 -2.08 13.17 -19.50
N LEU A 309 -1.89 11.85 -19.59
CA LEU A 309 -0.67 11.22 -20.08
C LEU A 309 -0.58 11.13 -21.61
N GLY A 310 -1.67 11.42 -22.33
CA GLY A 310 -1.74 11.32 -23.79
C GLY A 310 -1.71 9.88 -24.31
N ILE A 311 -2.29 8.95 -23.55
CA ILE A 311 -2.44 7.52 -23.90
C ILE A 311 -3.71 7.32 -24.74
#